data_AF-A0A7S0B5Y5-F1
#
_entry.id   AF-A0A7S0B5Y5-F1
#
_cell.length_a   1.000
_cell.length_b   1.000
_cell.length_c   1.000
_cell.angle_alpha   90.00
_cell.angle_beta   90.00
_cell.angle_gamma   90.00
#
_symmetry.space_group_name_H-M   'P 1'
#
loop_
_entity.id
_entity.type
_entity.pdbx_description
1 polymer ?
#
loop_
_entity_poly.entity_id
_entity_poly.type
_entity_poly.pdbx_seq_one_letter_code
_entity_poly.pdbx_strand_id
1 'polypeptide(L)'
;STWCAAFLTNGSPGVAISDFEARLVQMQGPQPQKERVVVRTYHIEKEEIPVEPLSETRFSLYTITFCCVRLVRPLVLAVCFPDGPQNKDVLAGICIACSWLATAGGMLAAVLLRAPLLEWTARQGLPAMQLEAVALRLLAAALIVEAAHQLLAVVRWHLFWSTGVLGEVDTREEVTWEEPLAFMLVILHVAGLLGTAIFICAYGRCYRAAWRRLRERRAAAGNNHGNVHVEQGTRRVDHGKVDVEQGARETPARGRWQQATSAARAWSQALASQVLGGEPRAGARP
;
A
#
# COMPACT_ATOMS: atom_id res chain seq x y z
N SER A 1 -16.27 20.62 -13.43
CA SER A 1 -15.60 20.22 -14.69
C SER A 1 -14.19 20.80 -14.86
N THR A 2 -13.71 21.73 -14.02
CA THR A 2 -12.36 22.33 -14.09
C THR A 2 -11.23 21.54 -13.41
N TRP A 3 -11.53 20.46 -12.67
CA TRP A 3 -10.53 19.71 -11.90
C TRP A 3 -9.76 18.63 -12.70
N CYS A 4 -10.27 18.19 -13.86
CA CYS A 4 -9.61 17.16 -14.67
C CYS A 4 -8.45 17.70 -15.53
N ALA A 5 -8.48 18.98 -15.92
CA ALA A 5 -7.44 19.55 -16.80
C ALA A 5 -6.09 19.76 -16.10
N ALA A 6 -6.07 19.99 -14.78
CA ALA A 6 -4.83 20.17 -14.02
C ALA A 6 -4.08 18.86 -13.70
N PHE A 7 -4.70 17.70 -14.00
CA PHE A 7 -4.15 16.39 -13.62
C PHE A 7 -3.28 15.75 -14.70
N LEU A 8 -3.54 16.05 -15.99
CA LEU A 8 -2.79 15.48 -17.12
C LEU A 8 -1.46 16.22 -17.39
N THR A 9 -1.22 17.38 -16.80
CA THR A 9 0.02 18.17 -17.01
C THR A 9 1.12 17.92 -15.96
N ASN A 10 0.87 17.12 -14.92
CA ASN A 10 1.87 16.82 -13.88
C ASN A 10 2.76 15.60 -14.20
N GLY A 11 2.70 15.09 -15.44
CA GLY A 11 3.42 13.91 -15.91
C GLY A 11 4.55 14.22 -16.89
N SER A 12 5.46 15.12 -16.57
CA SER A 12 6.84 15.10 -17.10
C SER A 12 7.69 16.09 -16.30
N PRO A 13 8.98 15.80 -15.99
CA PRO A 13 9.92 16.81 -15.56
C PRO A 13 10.25 17.71 -16.75
N GLY A 14 9.28 18.52 -17.16
CA GLY A 14 9.53 19.72 -17.95
C GLY A 14 10.34 20.65 -17.07
N VAL A 15 11.67 20.51 -17.12
CA VAL A 15 12.57 21.61 -16.84
C VAL A 15 12.16 22.68 -17.87
N ALA A 16 11.30 23.60 -17.45
CA ALA A 16 11.10 24.84 -18.17
C ALA A 16 12.41 25.61 -18.05
N ILE A 17 13.35 25.28 -18.93
CA ILE A 17 14.51 26.10 -19.28
C ILE A 17 13.95 27.25 -20.10
N SER A 18 13.18 28.12 -19.45
CA SER A 18 12.61 29.34 -20.07
C SER A 18 13.31 30.59 -19.57
N ASP A 19 14.02 30.50 -18.44
CA ASP A 19 14.82 31.61 -17.90
C ASP A 19 16.32 31.41 -18.13
N PHE A 20 16.70 30.70 -19.20
CA PHE A 20 18.02 30.93 -19.82
C PHE A 20 17.94 32.16 -20.73
N GLU A 21 17.34 33.21 -20.18
CA GLU A 21 17.39 34.58 -20.68
C GLU A 21 18.87 34.96 -20.77
N ALA A 22 19.31 35.12 -22.02
CA ALA A 22 19.85 36.41 -22.44
C ALA A 22 20.99 37.01 -21.58
N ARG A 23 21.87 36.16 -21.03
CA ARG A 23 23.22 36.55 -20.61
C ARG A 23 24.31 36.05 -21.56
N LEU A 24 23.98 35.99 -22.85
CA LEU A 24 24.95 36.20 -23.93
C LEU A 24 25.28 37.70 -24.01
N VAL A 25 25.81 38.21 -22.90
CA VAL A 25 26.53 39.48 -22.86
C VAL A 25 27.83 39.24 -23.64
N GLN A 26 27.96 39.97 -24.75
CA GLN A 26 29.21 40.46 -25.33
C GLN A 26 30.49 39.78 -24.81
N MET A 27 30.92 38.72 -25.49
CA MET A 27 32.32 38.33 -25.45
C MET A 27 33.11 39.18 -26.45
N GLN A 28 33.64 40.31 -25.96
CA GLN A 28 34.71 41.04 -26.63
C GLN A 28 35.68 41.58 -25.57
N GLY A 29 36.76 40.84 -25.32
CA GLY A 29 37.88 41.31 -24.50
C GLY A 29 38.66 40.19 -23.78
N PRO A 30 40.01 40.18 -23.81
CA PRO A 30 40.81 39.10 -23.26
C PRO A 30 41.17 39.38 -21.79
N GLN A 31 40.78 38.51 -20.86
CA GLN A 31 41.60 38.05 -19.73
C GLN A 31 40.89 36.90 -18.98
N PRO A 32 41.57 35.79 -18.66
CA PRO A 32 40.99 34.68 -17.93
C PRO A 32 41.08 34.94 -16.42
N GLN A 33 40.16 35.71 -15.85
CA GLN A 33 39.93 35.65 -14.41
C GLN A 33 39.06 34.43 -14.12
N LYS A 34 39.51 33.57 -13.19
CA LYS A 34 38.74 32.44 -12.65
C LYS A 34 37.49 32.98 -11.94
N GLU A 35 36.46 33.24 -12.72
CA GLU A 35 35.14 33.56 -12.21
C GLU A 35 34.60 32.29 -11.55
N ARG A 36 34.63 32.27 -10.22
CA ARG A 36 34.03 31.21 -9.42
C ARG A 36 32.51 31.36 -9.61
N VAL A 37 31.97 30.66 -10.61
CA VAL A 37 30.53 30.57 -10.88
C VAL A 37 29.87 29.96 -9.64
N VAL A 38 29.37 30.81 -8.76
CA VAL A 38 28.52 30.41 -7.65
C VAL A 38 27.17 30.06 -8.28
N VAL A 39 27.01 28.79 -8.63
CA VAL A 39 25.70 28.23 -8.98
C VAL A 39 24.85 28.29 -7.71
N ARG A 40 24.17 29.41 -7.49
CA ARG A 40 23.07 29.48 -6.52
C ARG A 40 21.96 28.61 -7.10
N THR A 41 21.91 27.36 -6.66
CA THR A 41 20.76 26.50 -6.89
C THR A 41 19.60 27.13 -6.12
N TYR A 42 18.74 27.86 -6.82
CA TYR A 42 17.48 28.32 -6.25
C TYR A 42 16.64 27.07 -5.97
N HIS A 43 16.64 26.63 -4.71
CA HIS A 43 15.68 25.68 -4.23
C HIS A 43 14.32 26.38 -4.31
N ILE A 44 13.60 26.19 -5.42
CA ILE A 44 12.18 26.51 -5.49
C ILE A 44 11.53 25.53 -4.52
N GLU A 45 11.36 25.95 -3.27
CA GLU A 45 10.50 25.29 -2.31
C GLU A 45 9.11 25.30 -2.92
N LYS A 46 8.75 24.19 -3.58
CA LYS A 46 7.38 23.95 -3.99
C LYS A 46 6.56 23.97 -2.70
N GLU A 47 5.80 25.03 -2.52
CA GLU A 47 4.86 25.16 -1.41
C GLU A 47 3.88 23.99 -1.50
N GLU A 48 4.16 22.94 -0.73
CA GLU A 48 3.36 21.72 -0.77
C GLU A 48 2.07 22.00 -0.02
N ILE A 49 0.98 22.15 -0.79
CA ILE A 49 -0.37 22.23 -0.25
C ILE A 49 -0.51 21.15 0.83
N PRO A 50 -0.82 21.53 2.09
CA PRO A 50 -0.86 20.58 3.20
C PRO A 50 -1.89 19.51 2.88
N VAL A 51 -1.43 18.26 2.77
CA VAL A 51 -2.29 17.10 2.56
C VAL A 51 -2.50 16.42 3.90
N GLU A 52 -3.77 16.23 4.27
CA GLU A 52 -4.15 15.46 5.46
C GLU A 52 -3.62 14.02 5.36
N PRO A 53 -3.17 13.43 6.49
CA PRO A 53 -2.71 12.04 6.50
C PRO A 53 -3.88 11.09 6.20
N LEU A 54 -3.59 9.99 5.50
CA LEU A 54 -4.59 8.98 5.11
C LEU A 54 -5.39 8.42 6.31
N SER A 55 -4.78 8.40 7.50
CA SER A 55 -5.38 7.94 8.74
C SER A 55 -6.48 8.87 9.28
N GLU A 56 -6.41 10.16 8.99
CA GLU A 56 -7.37 11.18 9.47
C GLU A 56 -8.51 11.40 8.46
N THR A 57 -8.26 11.10 7.20
CA THR A 57 -9.30 11.16 6.16
C THR A 57 -10.29 10.00 6.25
N ARG A 58 -11.49 10.18 5.69
CA ARG A 58 -12.48 9.09 5.47
C ARG A 58 -12.00 8.01 4.48
N PHE A 59 -10.73 8.04 4.08
CA PHE A 59 -10.09 7.11 3.16
C PHE A 59 -10.34 5.65 3.53
N SER A 60 -10.14 5.25 4.79
CA SER A 60 -10.33 3.85 5.19
C SER A 60 -11.76 3.36 4.94
N LEU A 61 -12.78 4.19 5.19
CA LEU A 61 -14.18 3.86 4.93
C LEU A 61 -14.46 3.75 3.43
N TYR A 62 -13.96 4.69 2.63
CA TYR A 62 -14.14 4.65 1.18
C TYR A 62 -13.42 3.45 0.55
N THR A 63 -12.21 3.13 0.99
CA THR A 63 -11.46 1.95 0.54
C THR A 63 -12.18 0.67 0.90
N ILE A 64 -12.68 0.52 2.14
CA ILE A 64 -13.45 -0.65 2.55
C ILE A 64 -14.72 -0.78 1.72
N THR A 65 -15.49 0.30 1.57
CA THR A 65 -16.74 0.31 0.79
C THR A 65 -16.47 -0.06 -0.66
N PHE A 66 -15.44 0.53 -1.26
CA PHE A 66 -15.00 0.23 -2.61
C PHE A 66 -14.63 -1.26 -2.76
N CYS A 67 -13.81 -1.79 -1.85
CA CYS A 67 -13.47 -3.21 -1.84
C CYS A 67 -14.72 -4.11 -1.68
N CYS A 68 -15.66 -3.78 -0.80
CA CYS A 68 -16.90 -4.55 -0.63
C CYS A 68 -17.73 -4.59 -1.91
N VAL A 69 -17.92 -3.45 -2.58
CA VAL A 69 -18.62 -3.39 -3.88
C VAL A 69 -17.89 -4.22 -4.92
N ARG A 70 -16.55 -4.22 -4.92
CA ARG A 70 -15.75 -5.04 -5.83
C ARG A 70 -15.88 -6.54 -5.61
N LEU A 71 -16.14 -7.00 -4.38
CA LEU A 71 -16.38 -8.42 -4.11
C LEU A 71 -17.65 -8.94 -4.75
N VAL A 72 -18.62 -8.08 -5.05
CA VAL A 72 -19.91 -8.50 -5.64
C VAL A 72 -19.67 -9.25 -6.93
N ARG A 73 -18.77 -8.78 -7.80
CA ARG A 73 -18.51 -9.43 -9.10
C ARG A 73 -17.97 -10.87 -8.97
N PRO A 74 -16.84 -11.14 -8.29
CA PRO A 74 -16.34 -12.50 -8.14
C PRO A 74 -17.29 -13.38 -7.32
N LEU A 75 -18.07 -12.81 -6.39
CA LEU A 75 -19.12 -13.56 -5.68
C LEU A 75 -20.25 -14.00 -6.62
N VAL A 76 -20.77 -13.08 -7.44
CA VAL A 76 -21.81 -13.40 -8.43
C VAL A 76 -21.30 -14.45 -9.42
N LEU A 77 -20.05 -14.34 -9.88
CA LEU A 77 -19.42 -15.38 -10.72
C LEU A 77 -19.34 -16.73 -10.01
N ALA A 78 -18.89 -16.76 -8.76
CA ALA A 78 -18.73 -18.01 -8.02
C ALA A 78 -20.06 -18.68 -7.65
N VAL A 79 -21.10 -17.90 -7.34
CA VAL A 79 -22.40 -18.41 -6.88
C VAL A 79 -23.33 -18.72 -8.06
N CYS A 80 -23.40 -17.83 -9.06
CA CYS A 80 -24.36 -17.96 -10.16
C CYS A 80 -23.81 -18.72 -11.36
N PHE A 81 -22.48 -18.80 -11.50
CA PHE A 81 -21.83 -19.50 -12.62
C PHE A 81 -20.68 -20.42 -12.15
N PRO A 82 -20.93 -21.36 -11.22
CA PRO A 82 -19.89 -22.23 -10.67
C PRO A 82 -19.29 -23.20 -11.71
N ASP A 83 -20.02 -23.52 -12.77
CA ASP A 83 -19.57 -24.42 -13.85
C ASP A 83 -19.30 -23.67 -15.17
N GLY A 84 -19.23 -22.34 -15.12
CA GLY A 84 -19.05 -21.52 -16.31
C GLY A 84 -17.69 -21.73 -17.01
N PRO A 85 -17.58 -21.38 -18.30
CA PRO A 85 -16.38 -21.59 -19.12
C PRO A 85 -15.12 -20.92 -18.56
N GLN A 86 -15.27 -19.88 -17.74
CA GLN A 86 -14.17 -19.24 -17.01
C GLN A 86 -13.41 -20.20 -16.08
N ASN A 87 -14.03 -21.28 -15.60
CA ASN A 87 -13.38 -22.24 -14.72
C ASN A 87 -12.58 -23.30 -15.50
N LYS A 88 -12.83 -23.44 -16.80
CA LYS A 88 -12.05 -24.29 -17.71
C LYS A 88 -10.84 -23.54 -18.27
N ASP A 89 -10.87 -22.22 -18.25
CA ASP A 89 -9.80 -21.36 -18.77
C ASP A 89 -8.84 -20.91 -17.66
N VAL A 90 -7.59 -21.39 -17.71
CA VAL A 90 -6.55 -21.08 -16.72
C VAL A 90 -6.33 -19.56 -16.56
N LEU A 91 -6.34 -18.80 -17.65
CA LEU A 91 -6.12 -17.35 -17.59
C LEU A 91 -7.33 -16.63 -16.96
N ALA A 92 -8.54 -17.10 -17.21
CA ALA A 92 -9.74 -16.58 -16.54
C ALA A 92 -9.74 -16.90 -15.04
N GLY A 93 -9.31 -18.12 -14.66
CA GLY A 93 -9.10 -18.49 -13.27
C GLY A 93 -8.08 -17.59 -12.56
N ILE A 94 -6.94 -17.31 -13.19
CA ILE A 94 -5.93 -16.36 -12.67
C ILE A 94 -6.54 -14.96 -12.54
N CYS A 95 -7.30 -14.50 -13.55
CA CYS A 95 -7.97 -13.21 -13.53
C CYS A 95 -8.92 -13.07 -12.33
N ILE A 96 -9.71 -14.11 -12.02
CA ILE A 96 -10.61 -14.16 -10.87
C ILE A 96 -9.80 -14.16 -9.56
N ALA A 97 -8.73 -14.95 -9.48
CA ALA A 97 -7.84 -14.98 -8.31
C ALA A 97 -7.20 -13.61 -8.04
N CYS A 98 -6.75 -12.91 -9.08
CA CYS A 98 -6.25 -11.54 -8.95
C CYS A 98 -7.31 -10.60 -8.38
N SER A 99 -8.57 -10.69 -8.83
CA SER A 99 -9.67 -9.88 -8.27
C SER A 99 -9.87 -10.14 -6.77
N TRP A 100 -9.83 -11.40 -6.34
CA TRP A 100 -9.93 -11.77 -4.92
C TRP A 100 -8.76 -11.21 -4.10
N LEU A 101 -7.52 -11.43 -4.57
CA LEU A 101 -6.31 -10.98 -3.89
C LEU A 101 -6.23 -9.45 -3.79
N ALA A 102 -6.55 -8.74 -4.86
CA ALA A 102 -6.60 -7.27 -4.86
C ALA A 102 -7.61 -6.77 -3.82
N THR A 103 -8.77 -7.42 -3.72
CA THR A 103 -9.82 -6.98 -2.80
C THR A 103 -9.49 -7.30 -1.34
N ALA A 104 -9.02 -8.53 -1.06
CA ALA A 104 -8.58 -8.92 0.29
C ALA A 104 -7.39 -8.06 0.76
N GLY A 105 -6.41 -7.83 -0.12
CA GLY A 105 -5.27 -6.97 0.17
C GLY A 105 -5.68 -5.52 0.42
N GLY A 106 -6.59 -4.98 -0.39
CA GLY A 106 -7.15 -3.63 -0.21
C GLY A 106 -7.90 -3.46 1.11
N MET A 107 -8.75 -4.43 1.48
CA MET A 107 -9.47 -4.42 2.76
C MET A 107 -8.52 -4.48 3.95
N LEU A 108 -7.56 -5.41 3.93
CA LEU A 108 -6.58 -5.54 4.99
C LEU A 108 -5.74 -4.25 5.11
N ALA A 109 -5.29 -3.67 4.00
CA ALA A 109 -4.57 -2.39 4.02
C ALA A 109 -5.42 -1.26 4.63
N ALA A 110 -6.71 -1.18 4.28
CA ALA A 110 -7.61 -0.17 4.81
C ALA A 110 -7.84 -0.32 6.32
N VAL A 111 -7.96 -1.55 6.81
CA VAL A 111 -8.06 -1.85 8.25
C VAL A 111 -6.76 -1.46 8.96
N LEU A 112 -5.60 -1.77 8.36
CA LEU A 112 -4.29 -1.44 8.93
C LEU A 112 -4.04 0.08 9.02
N LEU A 113 -4.66 0.87 8.14
CA LEU A 113 -4.54 2.34 8.13
C LEU A 113 -5.53 3.05 9.07
N ARG A 114 -6.43 2.34 9.76
CA ARG A 114 -7.38 2.96 10.68
C ARG A 114 -6.68 3.52 11.92
N ALA A 115 -7.00 4.77 12.27
CA ALA A 115 -6.44 5.45 13.44
C ALA A 115 -6.58 4.66 14.76
N PRO A 116 -7.73 4.04 15.09
CA PRO A 116 -7.84 3.23 16.31
C PRO A 116 -6.84 2.08 16.39
N LEU A 117 -6.52 1.44 15.26
CA LEU A 117 -5.57 0.33 15.24
C LEU A 117 -4.13 0.83 15.35
N LEU A 118 -3.79 1.92 14.67
CA LEU A 118 -2.48 2.55 14.78
C LEU A 118 -2.21 3.04 16.21
N GLU A 119 -3.19 3.70 16.84
CA GLU A 119 -3.11 4.08 18.25
C GLU A 119 -2.98 2.89 19.18
N TRP A 120 -3.77 1.84 18.95
CA TRP A 120 -3.70 0.62 19.75
C TRP A 120 -2.31 -0.02 19.65
N THR A 121 -1.73 -0.14 18.44
CA THR A 121 -0.37 -0.67 18.27
C THR A 121 0.69 0.21 18.93
N ALA A 122 0.53 1.53 18.88
CA ALA A 122 1.41 2.46 19.58
C ALA A 122 1.35 2.26 21.11
N ARG A 123 0.16 2.03 21.67
CA ARG A 123 -0.03 1.73 23.10
C ARG A 123 0.63 0.40 23.52
N GLN A 124 0.74 -0.56 22.61
CA GLN A 124 1.46 -1.82 22.84
C GLN A 124 2.98 -1.68 22.73
N GLY A 125 3.50 -0.48 22.46
CA GLY A 125 4.93 -0.26 22.21
C GLY A 125 5.41 -0.82 20.88
N LEU A 126 4.51 -1.27 20.01
CA LEU A 126 4.86 -1.70 18.66
C LEU A 126 5.12 -0.46 17.79
N PRO A 127 6.08 -0.54 16.86
CA PRO A 127 6.40 0.58 15.99
C PRO A 127 5.27 0.79 14.98
N ALA A 128 4.34 1.70 15.28
CA ALA A 128 3.21 2.06 14.40
C ALA A 128 3.68 2.44 12.98
N MET A 129 4.89 3.01 12.85
CA MET A 129 5.54 3.29 11.56
C MET A 129 5.76 2.05 10.68
N GLN A 130 5.99 0.88 11.28
CA GLN A 130 6.11 -0.37 10.52
C GLN A 130 4.74 -0.82 10.01
N LEU A 131 3.68 -0.69 10.81
CA LEU A 131 2.32 -1.06 10.41
C LEU A 131 1.82 -0.18 9.27
N GLU A 132 2.01 1.14 9.39
CA GLU A 132 1.67 2.11 8.34
C GLU A 132 2.42 1.78 7.03
N ALA A 133 3.71 1.46 7.12
CA ALA A 133 4.50 1.06 5.95
C ALA A 133 4.01 -0.22 5.28
N VAL A 134 3.67 -1.24 6.07
CA VAL A 134 3.12 -2.50 5.57
C VAL A 134 1.79 -2.25 4.89
N ALA A 135 0.92 -1.44 5.50
CA ALA A 135 -0.38 -1.11 4.94
C ALA A 135 -0.28 -0.37 3.60
N LEU A 136 0.62 0.62 3.49
CA LEU A 136 0.86 1.33 2.25
C LEU A 136 1.41 0.40 1.15
N ARG A 137 2.34 -0.49 1.48
CA ARG A 137 2.85 -1.51 0.53
C ARG A 137 1.76 -2.46 0.07
N LEU A 138 0.93 -2.92 1.00
CA LEU A 138 -0.17 -3.82 0.70
C LEU A 138 -1.20 -3.16 -0.21
N LEU A 139 -1.51 -1.88 0.03
CA LEU A 139 -2.38 -1.10 -0.84
C LEU A 139 -1.80 -0.94 -2.25
N ALA A 140 -0.50 -0.64 -2.37
CA ALA A 140 0.15 -0.54 -3.68
C ALA A 140 0.18 -1.90 -4.41
N ALA A 141 0.47 -2.98 -3.69
CA ALA A 141 0.43 -4.33 -4.24
C ALA A 141 -1.00 -4.69 -4.71
N ALA A 142 -2.02 -4.36 -3.92
CA ALA A 142 -3.41 -4.56 -4.30
C ALA A 142 -3.77 -3.80 -5.58
N LEU A 143 -3.32 -2.55 -5.75
CA LEU A 143 -3.52 -1.78 -6.98
C LEU A 143 -2.78 -2.36 -8.19
N ILE A 144 -1.59 -2.92 -8.00
CA ILE A 144 -0.84 -3.60 -9.07
C ILE A 144 -1.56 -4.88 -9.49
N VAL A 145 -1.99 -5.70 -8.53
CA VAL A 145 -2.77 -6.92 -8.79
C VAL A 145 -4.09 -6.58 -9.47
N GLU A 146 -4.70 -5.45 -9.10
CA GLU A 146 -5.90 -4.93 -9.76
C GLU A 146 -5.63 -4.55 -11.22
N ALA A 147 -4.54 -3.84 -11.51
CA ALA A 147 -4.15 -3.54 -12.89
C ALA A 147 -3.93 -4.82 -13.71
N ALA A 148 -3.29 -5.84 -13.12
CA ALA A 148 -3.11 -7.14 -13.75
C ALA A 148 -4.46 -7.83 -14.03
N HIS A 149 -5.41 -7.79 -13.09
CA HIS A 149 -6.78 -8.27 -13.29
C HIS A 149 -7.44 -7.59 -14.49
N GLN A 150 -7.36 -6.27 -14.60
CA GLN A 150 -7.94 -5.52 -15.72
C GLN A 150 -7.30 -5.90 -17.06
N LEU A 151 -5.97 -6.04 -17.11
CA LEU A 151 -5.26 -6.48 -18.32
C LEU A 151 -5.68 -7.90 -18.74
N LEU A 152 -5.76 -8.84 -17.79
CA LEU A 152 -6.20 -10.21 -18.06
C LEU A 152 -7.66 -10.27 -18.52
N ALA A 153 -8.53 -9.44 -17.94
CA ALA A 153 -9.92 -9.32 -18.35
C ALA A 153 -10.04 -8.82 -19.80
N VAL A 154 -9.20 -7.86 -20.21
CA VAL A 154 -9.13 -7.40 -21.61
C VAL A 154 -8.65 -8.51 -22.55
N VAL A 155 -7.60 -9.25 -22.16
CA VAL A 155 -7.11 -10.41 -22.95
C VAL A 155 -8.20 -11.47 -23.10
N ARG A 156 -9.01 -11.69 -22.07
CA ARG A 156 -10.17 -12.60 -22.07
C ARG A 156 -11.49 -11.85 -22.24
N TRP A 157 -11.53 -10.95 -23.23
CA TRP A 157 -12.69 -10.10 -23.52
C TRP A 157 -14.02 -10.86 -23.49
N HIS A 158 -14.08 -11.99 -24.20
CA HIS A 158 -15.29 -12.81 -24.32
C HIS A 158 -15.82 -13.36 -22.98
N LEU A 159 -15.00 -13.52 -21.95
CA LEU A 159 -15.45 -14.02 -20.64
C LEU A 159 -15.78 -12.90 -19.65
N PHE A 160 -15.21 -11.71 -19.82
CA PHE A 160 -15.28 -10.64 -18.82
C PHE A 160 -16.03 -9.39 -19.29
N TRP A 161 -16.10 -9.17 -20.60
CA TRP A 161 -16.66 -7.98 -21.25
C TRP A 161 -17.82 -8.32 -22.21
N SER A 162 -18.24 -9.59 -22.26
CA SER A 162 -19.45 -10.03 -22.95
C SER A 162 -20.17 -11.09 -22.12
N THR A 163 -21.26 -11.64 -22.66
CA THR A 163 -22.04 -12.72 -22.05
C THR A 163 -21.40 -14.11 -22.18
N GLY A 164 -20.11 -14.21 -22.56
CA GLY A 164 -19.46 -15.51 -22.77
C GLY A 164 -19.31 -16.37 -21.50
N VAL A 165 -19.66 -15.85 -20.32
CA VAL A 165 -19.86 -16.65 -19.09
C VAL A 165 -21.01 -17.67 -19.24
N LEU A 166 -21.93 -17.45 -20.17
CA LEU A 166 -23.04 -18.37 -20.47
C LEU A 166 -22.60 -19.57 -21.33
N GLY A 167 -21.46 -19.46 -22.02
CA GLY A 167 -21.01 -20.47 -23.00
C GLY A 167 -21.84 -20.46 -24.29
N GLU A 168 -21.54 -21.40 -25.19
CA GLU A 168 -22.39 -21.69 -26.36
C GLU A 168 -23.62 -22.46 -25.87
N VAL A 169 -24.65 -21.72 -25.48
CA VAL A 169 -25.94 -22.32 -25.12
C VAL A 169 -26.64 -22.69 -26.42
N ASP A 170 -26.51 -23.95 -26.83
CA ASP A 170 -27.30 -24.55 -27.91
C ASP A 170 -28.79 -24.56 -27.50
N THR A 171 -29.45 -23.43 -27.77
CA THR A 171 -30.89 -23.23 -27.87
C THR A 171 -31.81 -23.87 -26.81
N ARG A 172 -32.51 -22.94 -26.14
CA ARG A 172 -33.94 -22.94 -25.78
C ARG A 172 -34.36 -23.58 -24.45
N GLU A 173 -35.17 -22.75 -23.77
CA GLU A 173 -36.10 -23.08 -22.70
C GLU A 173 -35.46 -23.44 -21.35
N GLU A 174 -35.04 -22.42 -20.59
CA GLU A 174 -35.66 -22.14 -19.26
C GLU A 174 -34.96 -21.07 -18.39
N VAL A 175 -33.85 -20.43 -18.78
CA VAL A 175 -33.18 -19.49 -17.85
C VAL A 175 -33.22 -18.02 -18.29
N THR A 176 -34.35 -17.36 -18.04
CA THR A 176 -34.57 -15.92 -18.34
C THR A 176 -33.72 -14.96 -17.51
N TRP A 177 -33.12 -15.42 -16.40
CA TRP A 177 -32.37 -14.55 -15.46
C TRP A 177 -30.86 -14.56 -15.67
N GLU A 178 -30.31 -15.50 -16.44
CA GLU A 178 -28.86 -15.63 -16.65
C GLU A 178 -28.28 -14.53 -17.55
N GLU A 179 -28.97 -14.17 -18.63
CA GLU A 179 -28.59 -13.08 -19.52
C GLU A 179 -28.48 -11.71 -18.82
N PRO A 180 -29.50 -11.23 -18.07
CA PRO A 180 -29.38 -9.95 -17.36
C PRO A 180 -28.30 -10.00 -16.27
N LEU A 181 -28.04 -11.17 -15.69
CA LEU A 181 -27.00 -11.36 -14.67
C LEU A 181 -25.58 -11.34 -15.29
N ALA A 182 -25.40 -11.92 -16.47
CA ALA A 182 -24.20 -11.79 -17.27
C ALA A 182 -23.95 -10.33 -17.70
N PHE A 183 -24.99 -9.59 -18.09
CA PHE A 183 -24.89 -8.17 -18.40
C PHE A 183 -24.53 -7.33 -17.15
N MET A 184 -25.14 -7.62 -15.99
CA MET A 184 -24.77 -7.03 -14.70
C MET A 184 -23.28 -7.23 -14.37
N LEU A 185 -22.70 -8.39 -14.68
CA LEU A 185 -21.26 -8.64 -14.47
C LEU A 185 -20.37 -7.70 -15.29
N VAL A 186 -20.79 -7.35 -16.51
CA VAL A 186 -20.09 -6.36 -17.35
C VAL A 186 -20.20 -4.97 -16.74
N ILE A 187 -21.40 -4.56 -16.31
CA ILE A 187 -21.62 -3.27 -15.63
C ILE A 187 -20.76 -3.17 -14.37
N LEU A 188 -20.76 -4.20 -13.52
CA LEU A 188 -19.94 -4.26 -12.30
C LEU A 188 -18.45 -4.14 -12.62
N HIS A 189 -18.00 -4.70 -13.75
CA HIS A 189 -16.63 -4.59 -14.18
C HIS A 189 -16.25 -3.16 -14.60
N VAL A 190 -17.10 -2.51 -15.43
CA VAL A 190 -16.92 -1.09 -15.82
C VAL A 190 -16.93 -0.18 -14.61
N ALA A 191 -17.89 -0.38 -13.69
CA ALA A 191 -17.97 0.38 -12.45
C ALA A 191 -16.73 0.17 -11.57
N GLY A 192 -16.22 -1.06 -11.50
CA GLY A 192 -14.96 -1.38 -10.81
C GLY A 192 -13.76 -0.63 -11.40
N LEU A 193 -13.62 -0.60 -12.74
CA LEU A 193 -12.56 0.12 -13.44
C LEU A 193 -12.63 1.63 -13.18
N LEU A 194 -13.81 2.24 -13.36
CA LEU A 194 -14.03 3.66 -13.10
C LEU A 194 -13.76 4.01 -11.63
N GLY A 195 -14.23 3.18 -10.71
CA GLY A 195 -13.98 3.34 -9.29
C GLY A 195 -12.48 3.28 -8.95
N THR A 196 -11.72 2.36 -9.56
CA THR A 196 -10.25 2.31 -9.40
C THR A 196 -9.58 3.60 -9.90
N ALA A 197 -9.98 4.10 -11.08
CA ALA A 197 -9.43 5.34 -11.62
C ALA A 197 -9.72 6.54 -10.70
N ILE A 198 -10.96 6.69 -10.25
CA ILE A 198 -11.36 7.74 -9.31
C ILE A 198 -10.58 7.60 -8.00
N PHE A 199 -10.41 6.38 -7.49
CA PHE A 199 -9.67 6.12 -6.26
C PHE A 199 -8.20 6.55 -6.37
N ILE A 200 -7.53 6.22 -7.48
CA ILE A 200 -6.15 6.62 -7.75
C ILE A 200 -6.05 8.16 -7.87
N CYS A 201 -6.97 8.79 -8.60
CA CYS A 201 -6.98 10.24 -8.77
C CYS A 201 -7.23 10.99 -7.45
N ALA A 202 -8.19 10.53 -6.65
CA ALA A 202 -8.57 11.16 -5.39
C ALA A 202 -7.48 11.00 -4.31
N TYR A 203 -6.88 9.81 -4.21
CA TYR A 203 -6.02 9.46 -3.08
C TYR A 203 -4.55 9.29 -3.43
N GLY A 204 -4.16 9.32 -4.71
CA GLY A 204 -2.76 9.19 -5.13
C GLY A 204 -1.86 10.27 -4.53
N ARG A 205 -2.37 11.50 -4.36
CA ARG A 205 -1.64 12.58 -3.68
C ARG A 205 -1.41 12.26 -2.20
N CYS A 206 -2.44 11.80 -1.50
CA CYS A 206 -2.36 11.42 -0.09
C CYS A 206 -1.42 10.22 0.11
N TYR A 207 -1.49 9.21 -0.76
CA TYR A 207 -0.56 8.08 -0.78
C TYR A 207 0.90 8.54 -0.92
N ARG A 208 1.18 9.38 -1.91
CA ARG A 208 2.53 9.91 -2.13
C ARG A 208 3.03 10.75 -0.96
N ALA A 209 2.16 11.56 -0.35
CA ALA A 209 2.50 12.35 0.83
C ALA A 209 2.83 11.46 2.04
N ALA A 210 1.98 10.46 2.33
CA ALA A 210 2.22 9.50 3.40
C ALA A 210 3.52 8.71 3.21
N TRP A 211 3.78 8.26 1.98
CA TRP A 211 5.01 7.55 1.65
C TRP A 211 6.27 8.41 1.84
N ARG A 212 6.20 9.71 1.51
CA ARG A 212 7.32 10.65 1.75
C ARG A 212 7.58 10.85 3.23
N ARG A 213 6.53 11.14 4.02
CA ARG A 213 6.63 11.28 5.49
C ARG A 213 7.24 10.04 6.13
N LEU A 214 6.88 8.84 5.65
CA LEU A 214 7.45 7.59 6.14
C LEU A 214 8.97 7.48 5.85
N ARG A 215 9.42 7.90 4.66
CA ARG A 215 10.86 7.90 4.31
C ARG A 215 11.65 8.91 5.14
N GLU A 216 11.12 10.11 5.34
CA GLU A 216 11.72 11.15 6.18
C GLU A 216 11.88 10.68 7.63
N ARG A 217 10.82 10.08 8.21
CA ARG A 217 10.88 9.49 9.56
C ARG A 217 11.93 8.39 9.68
N ARG A 218 12.09 7.55 8.65
CA ARG A 218 13.15 6.52 8.63
C ARG A 218 14.55 7.10 8.54
N ALA A 219 14.74 8.15 7.73
CA ALA A 219 16.03 8.83 7.62
C ALA A 219 16.43 9.50 8.96
N ALA A 220 15.48 10.17 9.61
CA ALA A 220 15.69 10.76 10.94
C ALA A 220 16.03 9.71 12.01
N ALA A 221 15.34 8.56 11.99
CA ALA A 221 15.62 7.46 12.92
C ALA A 221 17.01 6.84 12.69
N GLY A 222 17.46 6.74 11.43
CA GLY A 222 18.79 6.26 11.08
C GLY A 222 19.92 7.18 11.56
N ASN A 223 19.76 8.50 11.41
CA ASN A 223 20.77 9.46 11.85
C ASN A 223 20.96 9.49 13.37
N ASN A 224 19.90 9.26 14.14
CA ASN A 224 19.98 9.22 15.61
C ASN A 224 20.72 7.98 16.14
N HIS A 225 20.85 6.89 15.37
CA HIS A 225 21.67 5.74 15.75
C HIS A 225 23.17 5.96 15.50
N GLY A 226 23.54 6.83 14.55
CA GLY A 226 24.95 7.16 14.26
C GLY A 226 25.57 8.16 15.25
N ASN A 227 24.74 8.99 15.89
CA ASN A 227 25.19 10.01 16.86
C ASN A 227 25.13 9.57 18.32
N VAL A 228 24.82 8.29 18.61
CA VAL A 228 25.28 7.66 19.85
C VAL A 228 26.75 7.30 19.67
N HIS A 229 27.55 8.30 19.30
CA HIS A 229 28.97 8.24 19.55
C HIS A 229 29.03 8.15 21.06
N VAL A 230 29.43 6.97 21.52
CA VAL A 230 29.75 6.68 22.90
C VAL A 230 30.73 7.78 23.32
N GLU A 231 30.21 8.83 23.96
CA GLU A 231 30.93 9.60 24.94
C GLU A 231 31.21 8.62 26.08
N GLN A 232 32.10 7.66 25.82
CA GLN A 232 32.99 7.11 26.83
C GLN A 232 33.87 8.29 27.21
N GLY A 233 33.27 9.21 27.96
CA GLY A 233 34.00 10.12 28.79
C GLY A 233 34.92 9.25 29.61
N THR A 234 36.21 9.37 29.32
CA THR A 234 37.30 9.16 30.24
C THR A 234 36.99 9.95 31.50
N ARG A 235 36.15 9.37 32.36
CA ARG A 235 35.88 9.86 33.70
C ARG A 235 37.16 9.61 34.47
N ARG A 236 38.04 10.61 34.46
CA ARG A 236 39.19 10.67 35.37
C ARG A 236 38.58 10.68 36.77
N VAL A 237 38.69 9.54 37.44
CA VAL A 237 38.29 9.37 38.83
C VAL A 237 39.32 10.11 39.67
N ASP A 238 39.06 11.39 39.95
CA ASP A 238 39.69 12.00 41.11
C ASP A 238 38.96 11.46 42.35
N HIS A 239 39.75 10.83 43.22
CA HIS A 239 39.34 10.20 44.47
C HIS A 239 38.77 11.24 45.45
N GLY A 240 37.51 11.61 45.28
CA GLY A 240 36.68 12.25 46.30
C GLY A 240 35.66 11.24 46.81
N LYS A 241 35.83 10.79 48.05
CA LYS A 241 34.94 9.87 48.77
C LYS A 241 33.54 10.49 48.84
N VAL A 242 32.60 9.98 48.06
CA VAL A 242 31.18 10.31 48.18
C VAL A 242 30.45 8.99 48.35
N ASP A 243 29.95 8.78 49.56
CA ASP A 243 29.00 7.73 49.87
C ASP A 243 27.68 8.05 49.15
N VAL A 244 27.48 7.41 48.00
CA VAL A 244 26.20 7.46 47.26
C VAL A 244 25.58 6.09 47.38
N GLU A 245 24.54 5.98 48.19
CA GLU A 245 23.59 4.87 48.18
C GLU A 245 23.04 4.70 46.77
N GLN A 246 23.56 3.70 46.06
CA GLN A 246 23.00 3.23 44.80
C GLN A 246 21.69 2.48 45.08
N GLY A 247 20.59 3.22 45.10
CA GLY A 247 19.26 2.67 44.90
C GLY A 247 19.13 2.13 43.48
N ALA A 248 19.46 0.84 43.30
CA ALA A 248 19.23 0.09 42.07
C ALA A 248 17.72 0.02 41.76
N ARG A 249 17.20 1.01 41.03
CA ARG A 249 15.93 0.89 40.31
C ARG A 249 16.21 0.30 38.94
N GLU A 250 16.25 -1.02 38.89
CA GLU A 250 16.09 -1.75 37.65
C GLU A 250 14.77 -1.33 36.98
N THR A 251 14.88 -0.66 35.83
CA THR A 251 13.73 -0.28 35.02
C THR A 251 13.01 -1.52 34.47
N PRO A 252 11.72 -1.77 34.79
CA PRO A 252 10.97 -2.97 34.41
C PRO A 252 10.58 -3.04 32.92
N ALA A 253 11.10 -2.14 32.08
CA ALA A 253 10.73 -2.03 30.68
C ALA A 253 11.37 -3.12 29.78
N ARG A 254 12.55 -3.63 30.15
CA ARG A 254 13.23 -4.69 29.37
C ARG A 254 12.56 -6.06 29.49
N GLY A 255 12.01 -6.40 30.65
CA GLY A 255 11.35 -7.69 30.88
C GLY A 255 10.05 -7.85 30.07
N ARG A 256 9.26 -6.77 29.91
CA ARG A 256 7.99 -6.81 29.18
C ARG A 256 8.14 -7.07 27.68
N TRP A 257 9.22 -6.57 27.07
CA TRP A 257 9.52 -6.79 25.65
C TRP A 257 9.94 -8.24 25.36
N GLN A 258 10.71 -8.85 26.26
CA GLN A 258 11.07 -10.27 26.14
C GLN A 258 9.86 -11.18 26.33
N GLN A 259 8.94 -10.85 27.25
CA GLN A 259 7.67 -11.57 27.39
C GLN A 259 6.78 -11.45 26.15
N ALA A 260 6.60 -10.25 25.60
CA ALA A 260 5.76 -10.04 24.40
C ALA A 260 6.28 -10.78 23.15
N THR A 261 7.60 -10.79 22.94
CA THR A 261 8.21 -11.51 21.80
C THR A 261 8.17 -13.03 21.96
N SER A 262 8.21 -13.55 23.18
CA SER A 262 8.03 -14.99 23.45
C SER A 262 6.58 -15.44 23.22
N ALA A 263 5.59 -14.63 23.64
CA ALA A 263 4.18 -14.92 23.44
C ALA A 263 3.80 -14.92 21.95
N ALA A 264 4.30 -13.95 21.18
CA ALA A 264 4.06 -13.89 19.73
C ALA A 264 4.64 -15.10 18.98
N ARG A 265 5.84 -15.57 19.37
CA ARG A 265 6.42 -16.81 18.81
C ARG A 265 5.59 -18.04 19.15
N ALA A 266 5.18 -18.20 20.41
CA ALA A 266 4.33 -19.31 20.82
C ALA A 266 3.01 -19.35 20.05
N TRP A 267 2.39 -18.18 19.83
CA TRP A 267 1.15 -18.07 19.05
C TRP A 267 1.34 -18.43 17.57
N SER A 268 2.43 -17.97 16.95
CA SER A 268 2.76 -18.33 15.56
C SER A 268 3.03 -19.83 15.38
N GLN A 269 3.66 -20.48 16.35
CA GLN A 269 3.92 -21.92 16.35
C GLN A 269 2.64 -22.73 16.54
N ALA A 270 1.73 -22.27 17.42
CA ALA A 270 0.43 -22.89 17.61
C ALA A 270 -0.42 -22.83 16.32
N LEU A 271 -0.46 -21.67 15.66
CA LEU A 271 -1.15 -21.50 14.37
C LEU A 271 -0.54 -22.37 13.27
N ALA A 272 0.79 -22.43 13.17
CA ALA A 272 1.45 -23.31 12.21
C ALA A 272 1.13 -24.80 12.45
N SER A 273 1.04 -25.22 13.72
CA SER A 273 0.68 -26.60 14.07
C SER A 273 -0.78 -26.94 13.77
N GLN A 274 -1.71 -25.98 13.88
CA GLN A 274 -3.11 -26.21 13.51
C GLN A 274 -3.34 -26.24 11.99
N VAL A 275 -2.56 -25.47 11.22
CA VAL A 275 -2.67 -25.44 9.75
C VAL A 275 -1.98 -26.64 9.10
N LEU A 276 -0.91 -27.17 9.71
CA LEU A 276 -0.15 -28.31 9.19
C LEU A 276 -0.53 -29.65 9.86
N GLY A 277 -1.25 -29.61 10.98
CA GLY A 277 -1.79 -30.78 11.68
C GLY A 277 -3.06 -31.30 11.03
N GLY A 278 -2.96 -31.80 9.80
CA GLY A 278 -3.99 -32.66 9.23
C GLY A 278 -4.12 -33.91 10.11
N GLU A 279 -5.35 -34.21 10.56
CA GLU A 279 -5.63 -35.44 11.29
C GLU A 279 -5.10 -36.66 10.50
N PRO A 280 -4.38 -37.59 11.14
CA PRO A 280 -4.14 -38.88 10.53
C PRO A 280 -5.49 -39.60 10.37
N ARG A 281 -5.92 -39.80 9.12
CA ARG A 281 -7.05 -40.66 8.77
C ARG A 281 -6.78 -42.07 9.32
N ALA A 282 -7.35 -42.35 10.48
CA ALA A 282 -7.46 -43.70 11.02
C ALA A 282 -8.58 -44.45 10.28
N GLY A 283 -8.27 -45.65 9.80
CA GLY A 283 -9.29 -46.66 9.54
C GLY A 283 -9.54 -47.00 8.07
N ALA A 284 -8.51 -47.50 7.37
CA ALA A 284 -8.75 -48.58 6.43
C ALA A 284 -8.75 -49.90 7.23
N ARG A 285 -9.81 -50.68 7.08
CA ARG A 285 -9.82 -52.12 7.42
C ARG A 285 -10.39 -52.90 6.24
N PRO A 286 -9.92 -54.16 6.07
CA PRO A 286 -9.94 -54.93 4.82
C PRO A 286 -11.34 -55.31 4.35
#